data_AF-A0A0S4J9L2-F1
#
_entry.id   AF-A0A0S4J9L2-F1
#
_cell.length_a   1.000
_cell.length_b   1.000
_cell.length_c   1.000
_cell.angle_alpha   90.00
_cell.angle_beta   90.00
_cell.angle_gamma   90.00
#
_symmetry.space_group_name_H-M   'P 1'
#
loop_
_entity.id
_entity.type
_entity.pdbx_description
1 polymer ?
#
loop_
_entity_poly.entity_id
_entity_poly.type
_entity_poly.pdbx_seq_one_letter_code
_entity_poly.pdbx_strand_id
1 'polypeptide(L)'
;MSTMRFILFVAAFVAYAVFSLADAAPLTNVSGECTFYPNINITAPDMLPAKFLISSADCCNLCANTKGCVASVYNNYFCHLKDAQSPQVGAQGPTAILQMNVPPAPTTAAPSAGNVVIIREVSCQQSGQCDVTSDYTCVTSVYYNNTCLGNQLRVCNTDQTSIAAVTFSGARCSGPSATTQEATGTCEFVPTNQSYDAHYCDVLPAPVKYATVTRTSCDGSCNSGACVTPAVFSTGVCTATSQLSGEFTIAWAFPTYVVYISYLDVSCQGTVQSSIAEPLGVCFTSGSSNTYVENTFASA
;
A
#
# COMPACT_ATOMS: atom_id res chain seq x y z
N MET A 1 6.56 65.94 37.02
CA MET A 1 7.99 65.56 37.14
C MET A 1 8.06 64.09 36.75
N SER A 2 8.49 63.78 35.51
CA SER A 2 9.90 63.48 35.13
C SER A 2 10.30 62.09 35.64
N THR A 3 10.82 61.11 34.88
CA THR A 3 11.30 61.06 33.50
C THR A 3 11.45 59.59 33.04
N MET A 4 11.37 59.43 31.73
CA MET A 4 11.68 58.33 30.81
C MET A 4 13.09 57.71 30.92
N ARG A 5 13.24 56.40 30.66
CA ARG A 5 14.40 55.70 30.04
C ARG A 5 13.92 54.37 29.41
N PHE A 6 13.56 54.31 28.13
CA PHE A 6 14.38 53.86 26.99
C PHE A 6 15.67 53.10 27.30
N ILE A 7 15.69 51.79 26.98
CA ILE A 7 16.88 51.09 26.45
C ILE A 7 16.43 50.24 25.26
N LEU A 8 17.03 50.55 24.11
CA LEU A 8 17.00 49.90 22.81
C LEU A 8 18.25 49.00 22.71
N PHE A 9 18.14 47.76 22.23
CA PHE A 9 19.18 46.98 21.51
C PHE A 9 18.43 45.84 20.79
N VAL A 10 18.07 45.93 19.51
CA VAL A 10 18.88 45.72 18.28
C VAL A 10 19.48 44.31 18.22
N ALA A 11 18.92 43.44 17.38
CA ALA A 11 19.61 42.85 16.21
C ALA A 11 18.82 41.65 15.67
N ALA A 12 18.54 41.70 14.37
CA ALA A 12 17.92 40.65 13.58
C ALA A 12 18.88 39.47 13.34
N PHE A 13 18.36 38.25 13.37
CA PHE A 13 18.87 37.14 12.57
C PHE A 13 17.68 36.43 11.91
N VAL A 14 17.30 36.96 10.75
CA VAL A 14 16.48 36.25 9.78
C VAL A 14 17.42 35.28 9.07
N ALA A 15 17.47 34.03 9.52
CA ALA A 15 18.11 32.97 8.76
C ALA A 15 17.12 32.51 7.68
N TYR A 16 17.27 33.08 6.48
CA TYR A 16 16.68 32.55 5.26
C TYR A 16 17.27 31.15 5.02
N ALA A 17 16.48 30.10 5.25
CA ALA A 17 16.77 28.79 4.71
C ALA A 17 16.56 28.86 3.19
N VAL A 18 17.66 28.96 2.44
CA VAL A 18 17.67 28.75 1.00
C VAL A 18 17.50 27.25 0.79
N PHE A 19 16.25 26.80 0.64
CA PHE A 19 15.99 25.48 0.10
C PHE A 19 16.42 25.49 -1.37
N SER A 20 17.55 24.85 -1.65
CA SER A 20 17.91 24.45 -3.00
C SER A 20 16.82 23.53 -3.51
N LEU A 21 16.01 24.04 -4.45
CA LEU A 21 15.21 23.23 -5.34
C LEU A 21 16.20 22.43 -6.20
N ALA A 22 16.61 21.27 -5.71
CA ALA A 22 17.15 20.25 -6.58
C ALA A 22 16.01 19.92 -7.55
N ASP A 23 16.24 20.15 -8.84
CA ASP A 23 15.40 19.66 -9.92
C ASP A 23 15.18 18.16 -9.69
N ALA A 24 14.03 17.80 -9.11
CA ALA A 24 13.48 16.49 -9.30
C ALA A 24 13.25 16.41 -10.81
N ALA A 25 14.08 15.61 -11.50
CA ALA A 25 13.83 15.29 -12.89
C ALA A 25 12.34 14.93 -13.01
N PRO A 26 11.59 15.53 -13.95
CA PRO A 26 10.18 15.19 -14.10
C PRO A 26 10.11 13.68 -14.26
N LEU A 27 9.32 13.02 -13.41
CA LEU A 27 8.85 11.67 -13.66
C LEU A 27 8.04 11.79 -14.95
N THR A 28 8.69 11.66 -16.10
CA THR A 28 8.02 11.42 -17.36
C THR A 28 7.39 10.05 -17.20
N ASN A 29 6.15 10.06 -16.70
CA ASN A 29 5.25 8.93 -16.72
C ASN A 29 5.01 8.65 -18.20
N VAL A 30 5.92 7.88 -18.80
CA VAL A 30 5.64 7.19 -20.05
C VAL A 30 4.68 6.09 -19.64
N SER A 31 3.42 6.46 -19.40
CA SER A 31 2.34 5.50 -19.37
C SER A 31 2.42 4.79 -20.71
N GLY A 32 2.81 3.52 -20.70
CA GLY A 32 2.72 2.71 -21.92
C GLY A 32 1.28 2.82 -22.40
N GLU A 33 1.08 3.28 -23.65
CA GLU A 33 -0.25 3.26 -24.22
C GLU A 33 -0.68 1.80 -24.31
N CYS A 34 -1.59 1.38 -23.43
CA CYS A 34 -2.06 0.00 -23.35
C CYS A 34 -3.50 -0.10 -23.80
N THR A 35 -3.80 -1.18 -24.53
CA THR A 35 -5.17 -1.54 -24.90
C THR A 35 -5.63 -2.71 -24.03
N PHE A 36 -6.80 -2.55 -23.40
CA PHE A 36 -7.37 -3.52 -22.45
C PHE A 36 -8.48 -4.34 -23.11
N TYR A 37 -8.36 -5.67 -23.04
CA TYR A 37 -9.30 -6.65 -23.58
C TYR A 37 -9.87 -7.49 -22.44
N PRO A 38 -11.04 -7.12 -21.89
CA PRO A 38 -11.66 -7.87 -20.80
C PRO A 38 -12.12 -9.25 -21.28
N ASN A 39 -12.11 -10.23 -20.38
CA ASN A 39 -12.47 -11.62 -20.63
C ASN A 39 -11.64 -12.31 -21.72
N ILE A 40 -10.39 -11.88 -21.88
CA ILE A 40 -9.41 -12.48 -22.78
C ILE A 40 -8.20 -12.89 -21.95
N ASN A 41 -7.76 -14.13 -22.15
CA ASN A 41 -6.50 -14.62 -21.63
C ASN A 41 -5.51 -14.84 -22.78
N ILE A 42 -4.24 -14.58 -22.52
CA ILE A 42 -3.13 -14.94 -23.40
C ILE A 42 -2.49 -16.21 -22.84
N THR A 43 -2.56 -17.31 -23.58
CA THR A 43 -2.08 -18.63 -23.12
C THR A 43 -0.60 -18.86 -23.34
N ALA A 44 0.11 -17.90 -23.96
CA ALA A 44 1.56 -17.91 -24.03
C ALA A 44 2.19 -18.07 -22.62
N PRO A 45 3.35 -18.71 -22.49
CA PRO A 45 4.05 -18.82 -21.21
C PRO A 45 4.30 -17.45 -20.55
N ASP A 46 4.31 -17.42 -19.22
CA ASP A 46 4.72 -16.22 -18.49
C ASP A 46 6.24 -16.04 -18.61
N MET A 47 6.69 -14.83 -18.94
CA MET A 47 8.13 -14.50 -19.02
C MET A 47 8.83 -14.58 -17.67
N LEU A 48 8.07 -14.30 -16.61
CA LEU A 48 8.49 -14.23 -15.23
C LEU A 48 7.36 -14.75 -14.35
N PRO A 49 7.64 -15.21 -13.12
CA PRO A 49 6.59 -15.52 -12.16
C PRO A 49 5.61 -14.36 -12.02
N ALA A 50 4.31 -14.67 -12.05
CA ALA A 50 3.24 -13.68 -12.00
C ALA A 50 3.42 -12.76 -10.78
N LYS A 51 3.41 -11.45 -11.02
CA LYS A 51 3.61 -10.45 -9.97
C LYS A 51 2.28 -10.00 -9.41
N PHE A 52 2.19 -9.88 -8.09
CA PHE A 52 0.99 -9.32 -7.47
C PHE A 52 0.90 -7.81 -7.79
N LEU A 53 -0.23 -7.36 -8.31
CA LEU A 53 -0.55 -5.96 -8.61
C LEU A 53 -2.03 -5.69 -8.31
N ILE A 54 -2.37 -4.47 -7.89
CA ILE A 54 -3.75 -4.14 -7.49
C ILE A 54 -4.65 -3.78 -8.68
N SER A 55 -4.06 -3.35 -9.79
CA SER A 55 -4.82 -2.96 -10.97
C SER A 55 -4.24 -3.49 -12.27
N SER A 56 -5.10 -3.59 -13.27
CA SER A 56 -4.69 -3.85 -14.65
C SER A 56 -3.82 -2.71 -15.21
N ALA A 57 -3.99 -1.47 -14.75
CA ALA A 57 -3.15 -0.35 -15.14
C ALA A 57 -1.71 -0.50 -14.64
N ASP A 58 -1.53 -0.99 -13.42
CA ASP A 58 -0.19 -1.31 -12.89
C ASP A 58 0.44 -2.45 -13.69
N CYS A 59 -0.37 -3.40 -14.15
CA CYS A 59 0.09 -4.50 -15.00
C CYS A 59 0.57 -4.01 -16.37
N CYS A 60 -0.13 -3.04 -16.96
CA CYS A 60 0.33 -2.31 -18.14
C CYS A 60 1.70 -1.64 -17.89
N ASN A 61 1.83 -0.86 -16.81
CA ASN A 61 3.07 -0.16 -16.49
C ASN A 61 4.23 -1.14 -16.22
N LEU A 62 3.96 -2.23 -15.52
CA LEU A 62 4.97 -3.26 -15.27
C LEU A 62 5.45 -3.88 -16.59
N CYS A 63 4.55 -4.19 -17.51
CA CYS A 63 4.92 -4.72 -18.82
C CYS A 63 5.70 -3.70 -19.66
N ALA A 64 5.29 -2.43 -19.69
CA ALA A 64 6.01 -1.36 -20.38
C ALA A 64 7.46 -1.19 -19.88
N ASN A 65 7.69 -1.44 -18.59
CA ASN A 65 9.00 -1.38 -17.96
C ASN A 65 9.76 -2.72 -17.94
N THR A 66 9.21 -3.79 -18.53
CA THR A 66 9.85 -5.11 -18.56
C THR A 66 10.34 -5.44 -19.97
N LYS A 67 11.65 -5.65 -20.12
CA LYS A 67 12.27 -5.96 -21.41
C LYS A 67 11.64 -7.20 -22.04
N GLY A 68 11.15 -7.04 -23.27
CA GLY A 68 10.54 -8.12 -24.06
C GLY A 68 9.08 -8.40 -23.74
N CYS A 69 8.49 -7.70 -22.76
CA CYS A 69 7.07 -7.80 -22.52
C CYS A 69 6.29 -7.03 -23.60
N VAL A 70 5.47 -7.76 -24.35
CA VAL A 70 4.62 -7.20 -25.42
C VAL A 70 3.14 -7.22 -25.05
N ALA A 71 2.79 -7.99 -24.02
CA ALA A 71 1.47 -8.08 -23.46
C ALA A 71 1.52 -8.54 -22.00
N SER A 72 0.44 -8.33 -21.27
CA SER A 72 0.26 -8.90 -19.94
C SER A 72 -1.18 -9.34 -19.75
N VAL A 73 -1.40 -10.32 -18.86
CA VAL A 73 -2.74 -10.71 -18.43
C VAL A 73 -2.89 -10.35 -16.97
N TYR A 74 -3.86 -9.51 -16.65
CA TYR A 74 -4.23 -9.20 -15.29
C TYR A 74 -5.39 -10.11 -14.86
N ASN A 75 -5.18 -10.90 -13.82
CA ASN A 75 -6.20 -11.81 -13.29
C ASN A 75 -5.99 -12.03 -11.79
N ASN A 76 -7.06 -11.91 -10.98
CA ASN A 76 -7.02 -12.15 -9.53
C ASN A 76 -5.85 -11.46 -8.80
N TYR A 77 -5.60 -10.18 -9.11
CA TYR A 77 -4.47 -9.40 -8.57
C TYR A 77 -3.08 -9.89 -8.96
N PHE A 78 -2.98 -10.76 -9.96
CA PHE A 78 -1.71 -11.17 -10.54
C PHE A 78 -1.57 -10.64 -11.97
N CYS A 79 -0.39 -10.12 -12.25
CA CYS A 79 0.05 -9.69 -13.55
C CYS A 79 0.99 -10.74 -14.14
N HIS A 80 0.52 -11.33 -15.22
CA HIS A 80 1.21 -12.35 -15.99
C HIS A 80 1.85 -11.68 -17.21
N LEU A 81 3.15 -11.44 -17.18
CA LEU A 81 3.88 -10.79 -18.28
C LEU A 81 4.13 -11.78 -19.41
N LYS A 82 3.86 -11.38 -20.65
CA LYS A 82 3.94 -12.21 -21.85
C LYS A 82 4.89 -11.59 -22.86
N ASP A 83 5.70 -12.42 -23.50
CA ASP A 83 6.56 -12.08 -24.63
C ASP A 83 5.86 -12.26 -26.00
N ALA A 84 4.64 -12.79 -25.98
CA ALA A 84 3.76 -12.92 -27.13
C ALA A 84 2.34 -12.43 -26.83
N GLN A 85 1.67 -11.89 -27.84
CA GLN A 85 0.28 -11.44 -27.73
C GLN A 85 -0.74 -12.55 -28.03
N SER A 86 -0.27 -13.75 -28.41
CA SER A 86 -1.08 -14.88 -28.87
C SER A 86 -0.51 -16.20 -28.35
N PRO A 87 -1.33 -17.28 -28.26
CA PRO A 87 -2.75 -17.35 -28.57
C PRO A 87 -3.63 -16.57 -27.58
N GLN A 88 -4.71 -15.99 -28.07
CA GLN A 88 -5.74 -15.36 -27.23
C GLN A 88 -6.95 -16.28 -27.16
N VAL A 89 -7.48 -16.49 -25.95
CA VAL A 89 -8.67 -17.30 -25.71
C VAL A 89 -9.67 -16.50 -24.88
N GLY A 90 -10.96 -16.65 -25.18
CA GLY A 90 -12.03 -16.13 -24.33
C GLY A 90 -12.00 -16.86 -22.99
N ALA A 91 -11.90 -16.10 -21.89
CA ALA A 91 -11.89 -16.62 -20.53
C ALA A 91 -12.51 -15.59 -19.60
N GLN A 92 -13.50 -15.97 -18.80
CA GLN A 92 -14.16 -15.04 -17.87
C GLN A 92 -13.21 -14.66 -16.73
N GLY A 93 -13.03 -13.35 -16.48
CA GLY A 93 -12.21 -12.82 -15.39
C GLY A 93 -10.90 -12.14 -15.84
N PRO A 94 -10.00 -12.82 -16.56
CA PRO A 94 -8.75 -12.24 -17.04
C PRO A 94 -8.97 -11.02 -17.94
N THR A 95 -8.08 -10.04 -17.84
CA THR A 95 -7.97 -8.92 -18.77
C THR A 95 -6.63 -8.98 -19.47
N ALA A 96 -6.62 -9.22 -20.78
CA ALA A 96 -5.42 -9.09 -21.59
C ALA A 96 -5.13 -7.61 -21.85
N ILE A 97 -3.85 -7.24 -21.77
CA ILE A 97 -3.37 -5.88 -21.85
C ILE A 97 -2.24 -5.89 -22.89
N LEU A 98 -2.42 -5.22 -24.01
CA LEU A 98 -1.44 -5.18 -25.09
C LEU A 98 -0.71 -3.83 -25.08
N GLN A 99 0.61 -3.86 -25.20
CA GLN A 99 1.43 -2.64 -25.34
C GLN A 99 1.30 -2.10 -26.77
N MET A 100 1.01 -0.80 -26.94
CA MET A 100 1.08 -0.14 -28.24
C MET A 100 2.52 0.33 -28.51
N ASN A 101 3.23 -0.35 -29.42
CA ASN A 101 4.47 0.09 -30.08
C ASN A 101 5.42 1.01 -29.28
N VAL A 102 5.69 0.71 -28.01
CA VAL A 102 6.69 1.44 -27.23
C VAL A 102 8.08 0.93 -27.63
N PRO A 103 9.01 1.77 -28.12
CA PRO A 103 10.41 1.39 -28.28
C PRO A 103 10.95 0.86 -26.94
N PRO A 104 11.78 -0.19 -26.91
CA PRO A 104 12.29 -0.74 -25.66
C PRO A 104 12.95 0.38 -24.84
N ALA A 105 12.39 0.66 -23.65
CA ALA A 105 12.93 1.66 -22.73
C ALA A 105 14.38 1.33 -22.37
N PRO A 106 15.26 2.34 -22.15
CA PRO A 106 16.59 2.11 -21.62
C PRO A 106 16.48 1.37 -20.28
N THR A 107 17.34 0.37 -20.12
CA THR A 107 17.35 -0.59 -19.01
C THR A 107 17.42 0.08 -17.65
N THR A 108 16.29 0.05 -16.93
CA THR A 108 16.28 -0.03 -15.46
C THR A 108 16.11 -1.51 -15.12
N ALA A 109 16.96 -2.04 -14.23
CA ALA A 109 16.89 -3.45 -13.83
C ALA A 109 15.47 -3.82 -13.40
N ALA A 110 14.93 -4.93 -13.92
CA ALA A 110 13.64 -5.44 -13.50
C ALA A 110 13.64 -5.58 -11.96
N PRO A 111 12.62 -5.09 -11.24
CA PRO A 111 12.57 -5.24 -9.80
C PRO A 111 12.68 -6.72 -9.46
N SER A 112 13.72 -7.08 -8.70
CA SER A 112 14.02 -8.44 -8.31
C SER A 112 12.73 -9.08 -7.78
N ALA A 113 12.29 -10.16 -8.44
CA ALA A 113 11.16 -10.94 -8.01
C ALA A 113 11.45 -11.46 -6.60
N GLY A 114 10.90 -10.80 -5.60
CA GLY A 114 11.20 -11.11 -4.22
C GLY A 114 10.56 -10.13 -3.29
N ASN A 115 10.71 -8.83 -3.53
CA ASN A 115 10.20 -7.83 -2.59
C ASN A 115 9.02 -7.03 -3.14
N VAL A 116 8.08 -6.73 -2.26
CA VAL A 116 6.96 -5.83 -2.46
C VAL A 116 7.23 -4.58 -1.62
N VAL A 117 6.92 -3.41 -2.17
CA VAL A 117 6.96 -2.15 -1.43
C VAL A 117 5.55 -1.82 -0.96
N ILE A 118 5.41 -1.63 0.34
CA ILE A 118 4.14 -1.32 0.99
C ILE A 118 4.28 0.03 1.68
N ILE A 119 3.22 0.82 1.61
CA ILE A 119 3.07 2.07 2.35
C ILE A 119 2.18 1.78 3.54
N ARG A 120 2.70 1.94 4.76
CA ARG A 120 1.91 1.94 5.99
C ARG A 120 1.69 3.37 6.46
N GLU A 121 0.45 3.71 6.76
CA GLU A 121 0.06 4.97 7.39
C GLU A 121 -0.45 4.65 8.78
N VAL A 122 0.21 5.19 9.79
CA VAL A 122 -0.16 4.97 11.19
C VAL A 122 -0.66 6.30 11.73
N SER A 123 -1.88 6.30 12.25
CA SER A 123 -2.46 7.47 12.95
C SER A 123 -2.82 7.07 14.37
N CYS A 124 -2.32 7.81 15.35
CA CYS A 124 -2.48 7.55 16.79
C CYS A 124 -2.96 8.81 17.51
N GLN A 125 -3.84 8.71 18.50
CA GLN A 125 -4.27 9.88 19.26
C GLN A 125 -3.28 10.27 20.36
N GLN A 126 -2.49 9.31 20.89
CA GLN A 126 -1.74 9.52 22.13
C GLN A 126 -0.23 9.28 21.98
N SER A 127 0.20 8.53 20.96
CA SER A 127 1.60 8.13 20.80
C SER A 127 2.37 9.03 19.84
N GLY A 128 3.31 9.81 20.40
CA GLY A 128 4.34 10.51 19.61
C GLY A 128 5.38 9.60 18.97
N GLN A 129 5.23 8.27 19.05
CA GLN A 129 6.07 7.29 18.36
C GLN A 129 5.32 6.55 17.24
N CYS A 130 4.00 6.73 17.14
CA CYS A 130 3.18 6.07 16.14
C CYS A 130 3.36 4.53 16.12
N ASP A 131 3.41 3.93 17.32
CA ASP A 131 3.61 2.49 17.52
C ASP A 131 2.35 1.82 18.06
N VAL A 132 1.71 1.02 17.20
CA VAL A 132 0.47 0.27 17.47
C VAL A 132 0.59 -0.75 18.61
N THR A 133 1.79 -1.20 18.96
CA THR A 133 1.98 -2.13 20.07
C THR A 133 1.94 -1.43 21.43
N SER A 134 2.15 -0.11 21.44
CA SER A 134 2.23 0.72 22.65
C SER A 134 1.00 1.60 22.89
N ASP A 135 0.20 1.85 21.86
CA ASP A 135 -0.96 2.74 21.90
C ASP A 135 -2.15 2.15 21.14
N TYR A 136 -3.20 1.85 21.90
CA TYR A 136 -4.45 1.24 21.42
C TYR A 136 -5.27 2.15 20.49
N THR A 137 -4.95 3.45 20.47
CA THR A 137 -5.60 4.42 19.59
C THR A 137 -4.98 4.45 18.20
N CYS A 138 -3.84 3.78 18.01
CA CYS A 138 -3.18 3.67 16.72
C CYS A 138 -4.00 2.82 15.75
N VAL A 139 -4.26 3.36 14.57
CA VAL A 139 -4.82 2.64 13.43
C VAL A 139 -3.78 2.64 12.33
N THR A 140 -3.48 1.46 11.78
CA THR A 140 -2.56 1.33 10.65
C THR A 140 -3.34 1.02 9.39
N SER A 141 -3.32 1.93 8.42
CA SER A 141 -3.79 1.68 7.06
C SER A 141 -2.65 1.25 6.17
N VAL A 142 -2.93 0.38 5.20
CA VAL A 142 -1.89 -0.18 4.32
C VAL A 142 -2.27 -0.09 2.86
N TYR A 143 -1.31 0.33 2.06
CA TYR A 143 -1.45 0.48 0.62
C TYR A 143 -0.25 -0.12 -0.09
N TYR A 144 -0.47 -0.69 -1.27
CA TYR A 144 0.65 -1.08 -2.09
C TYR A 144 1.25 0.15 -2.75
N ASN A 145 2.58 0.19 -2.81
CA ASN A 145 3.28 1.24 -3.49
C ASN A 145 2.76 1.38 -4.93
N ASN A 146 2.58 2.61 -5.38
CA ASN A 146 2.06 2.91 -6.71
C ASN A 146 0.64 2.36 -6.95
N THR A 147 -0.22 2.35 -5.93
CA THR A 147 -1.64 2.02 -6.08
C THR A 147 -2.52 3.26 -5.90
N CYS A 148 -3.53 3.39 -6.76
CA CYS A 148 -4.52 4.45 -6.67
C CYS A 148 -5.63 4.14 -5.67
N LEU A 149 -5.88 5.10 -4.77
CA LEU A 149 -6.91 5.06 -3.75
C LEU A 149 -7.79 6.29 -3.90
N GLY A 150 -9.00 6.09 -4.42
CA GLY A 150 -9.84 7.21 -4.84
C GLY A 150 -9.15 8.02 -5.92
N ASN A 151 -8.72 9.24 -5.59
CA ASN A 151 -7.98 10.14 -6.48
C ASN A 151 -6.52 10.38 -6.03
N GLN A 152 -6.00 9.61 -5.08
CA GLN A 152 -4.61 9.71 -4.64
C GLN A 152 -3.78 8.51 -5.06
N LEU A 153 -2.57 8.75 -5.57
CA LEU A 153 -1.54 7.76 -5.81
C LEU A 153 -0.38 8.07 -4.87
N ARG A 154 0.09 7.08 -4.11
CA ARG A 154 1.25 7.24 -3.23
C ARG A 154 2.40 6.38 -3.72
N VAL A 155 3.58 6.97 -3.81
CA VAL A 155 4.79 6.32 -4.35
C VAL A 155 5.98 6.54 -3.42
N CYS A 156 6.49 5.47 -2.84
CA CYS A 156 7.77 5.47 -2.14
C CYS A 156 8.91 5.77 -3.11
N ASN A 157 9.82 6.66 -2.71
CA ASN A 157 11.08 6.82 -3.41
C ASN A 157 11.97 5.57 -3.23
N THR A 158 13.02 5.47 -4.05
CA THR A 158 13.94 4.33 -4.05
C THR A 158 14.66 4.15 -2.71
N ASP A 159 14.98 5.26 -2.05
CA ASP A 159 15.70 5.27 -0.77
C ASP A 159 14.79 5.06 0.44
N GLN A 160 13.49 4.94 0.24
CA GLN A 160 12.45 4.77 1.29
C GLN A 160 12.42 5.91 2.32
N THR A 161 12.92 7.09 1.98
CA THR A 161 12.99 8.28 2.86
C THR A 161 11.84 9.26 2.64
N SER A 162 11.09 9.11 1.54
CA SER A 162 9.96 9.98 1.23
C SER A 162 8.88 9.25 0.42
N ILE A 163 7.64 9.66 0.59
CA ILE A 163 6.50 9.28 -0.25
C ILE A 163 6.09 10.48 -1.10
N ALA A 164 6.00 10.28 -2.41
CA ALA A 164 5.31 11.20 -3.30
C ALA A 164 3.81 10.91 -3.24
N ALA A 165 3.04 11.84 -2.67
CA ALA A 165 1.58 11.79 -2.67
C ALA A 165 1.06 12.62 -3.85
N VAL A 166 0.54 11.93 -4.87
CA VAL A 166 0.02 12.54 -6.09
C VAL A 166 -1.50 12.56 -6.02
N THR A 167 -2.09 13.75 -5.99
CA THR A 167 -3.55 13.93 -5.99
C THR A 167 -4.02 14.31 -7.38
N PHE A 168 -5.00 13.59 -7.90
CA PHE A 168 -5.59 13.79 -9.22
C PHE A 168 -6.95 14.49 -9.11
N SER A 169 -7.32 15.23 -10.15
CA SER A 169 -8.64 15.87 -10.24
C SER A 169 -9.77 14.88 -10.49
N GLY A 170 -9.46 13.73 -11.09
CA GLY A 170 -10.41 12.67 -11.42
C GLY A 170 -10.21 11.42 -10.57
N ALA A 171 -11.27 10.60 -10.49
CA ALA A 171 -11.22 9.32 -9.81
C ALA A 171 -10.24 8.35 -10.48
N ARG A 172 -9.74 7.38 -9.71
CA ARG A 172 -8.77 6.36 -10.15
C ARG A 172 -7.52 6.99 -10.78
N CYS A 173 -7.07 8.08 -10.18
CA CYS A 173 -5.89 8.84 -10.61
C CYS A 173 -5.93 9.29 -12.08
N SER A 174 -7.05 9.85 -12.50
CA SER A 174 -7.22 10.38 -13.86
C SER A 174 -7.18 11.91 -13.88
N GLY A 175 -6.70 12.47 -14.99
CA GLY A 175 -6.67 13.92 -15.21
C GLY A 175 -5.44 14.63 -14.61
N PRO A 176 -5.47 15.97 -14.56
CA PRO A 176 -4.42 16.77 -13.92
C PRO A 176 -4.09 16.31 -12.51
N SER A 177 -2.83 16.42 -12.14
CA SER A 177 -2.34 16.03 -10.82
C SER A 177 -1.51 17.12 -10.15
N ALA A 178 -1.45 17.06 -8.83
CA ALA A 178 -0.53 17.80 -7.98
C ALA A 178 0.24 16.81 -7.11
N THR A 179 1.52 17.07 -6.89
CA THR A 179 2.40 16.18 -6.10
C THR A 179 2.91 16.90 -4.87
N THR A 180 2.76 16.26 -3.71
CA THR A 180 3.41 16.63 -2.45
C THR A 180 4.42 15.55 -2.07
N GLN A 181 5.42 15.93 -1.28
CA GLN A 181 6.33 14.97 -0.65
C GLN A 181 6.04 14.90 0.85
N GLU A 182 6.07 13.69 1.37
CA GLU A 182 5.90 13.36 2.78
C GLU A 182 7.13 12.59 3.25
N ALA A 183 7.66 12.94 4.42
CA ALA A 183 8.76 12.19 5.01
C ALA A 183 8.27 10.83 5.52
N THR A 184 9.13 9.82 5.44
CA THR A 184 8.86 8.49 6.01
C THR A 184 9.63 8.27 7.30
N GLY A 185 9.16 7.34 8.13
CA GLY A 185 9.81 6.96 9.39
C GLY A 185 9.75 8.04 10.48
N THR A 186 8.99 9.11 10.26
CA THR A 186 8.78 10.21 11.21
C THR A 186 7.34 10.22 11.67
N CYS A 187 7.13 10.26 12.98
CA CYS A 187 5.82 10.45 13.61
C CYS A 187 5.65 11.93 13.93
N GLU A 188 4.69 12.58 13.29
CA GLU A 188 4.46 14.02 13.39
C GLU A 188 3.09 14.30 14.02
N PHE A 189 3.03 15.25 14.95
CA PHE A 189 1.77 15.71 15.50
C PHE A 189 1.04 16.59 14.48
N VAL A 190 -0.16 16.20 14.11
CA VAL A 190 -1.03 16.93 13.18
C VAL A 190 -2.04 17.74 14.00
N PRO A 191 -1.92 19.08 14.06
CA PRO A 191 -2.75 19.88 14.97
C PRO A 191 -4.23 19.91 14.59
N THR A 192 -4.55 19.66 13.31
CA THR A 192 -5.92 19.75 12.78
C THR A 192 -6.83 18.61 13.26
N ASN A 193 -6.28 17.41 13.37
CA ASN A 193 -6.98 16.21 13.86
C ASN A 193 -6.59 15.84 15.31
N GLN A 194 -5.63 16.56 15.90
CA GLN A 194 -5.06 16.26 17.22
C GLN A 194 -4.54 14.82 17.31
N SER A 195 -3.98 14.29 16.23
CA SER A 195 -3.35 12.98 16.19
C SER A 195 -1.86 13.09 15.86
N TYR A 196 -1.16 11.99 16.04
CA TYR A 196 0.17 11.76 15.53
C TYR A 196 0.07 10.85 14.31
N ASP A 197 0.62 11.29 13.19
CA ASP A 197 0.57 10.56 11.93
C ASP A 197 2.01 10.22 11.50
N ALA A 198 2.21 8.99 11.03
CA ALA A 198 3.48 8.52 10.47
C ALA A 198 3.25 7.74 9.19
N HIS A 199 4.20 7.86 8.26
CA HIS A 199 4.22 7.08 7.04
C HIS A 199 5.48 6.21 6.97
N TYR A 200 5.36 5.00 6.45
CA TYR A 200 6.47 4.06 6.30
C TYR A 200 6.47 3.47 4.90
N CYS A 201 7.66 3.32 4.32
CA CYS A 201 7.90 2.61 3.08
C CYS A 201 8.59 1.27 3.40
N ASP A 202 7.81 0.22 3.58
CA ASP A 202 8.36 -1.09 3.93
C ASP A 202 8.68 -1.88 2.66
N VAL A 203 9.95 -2.26 2.50
CA VAL A 203 10.38 -3.20 1.46
C VAL A 203 10.45 -4.59 2.08
N LEU A 204 9.46 -5.40 1.76
CA LEU A 204 9.25 -6.70 2.38
C LEU A 204 9.32 -7.81 1.36
N PRO A 205 9.71 -9.03 1.73
CA PRO A 205 9.53 -10.17 0.85
C PRO A 205 8.05 -10.33 0.47
N ALA A 206 7.81 -10.91 -0.69
CA ALA A 206 6.49 -11.24 -1.17
C ALA A 206 5.79 -12.12 -0.12
N PRO A 207 4.51 -11.84 0.20
CA PRO A 207 3.82 -12.58 1.24
C PRO A 207 3.70 -14.05 0.84
N VAL A 208 3.84 -14.93 1.84
CA VAL A 208 3.66 -16.38 1.64
C VAL A 208 2.22 -16.62 1.21
N LYS A 209 2.00 -17.49 0.21
CA LYS A 209 0.67 -17.90 -0.24
C LYS A 209 0.22 -19.15 0.48
N TYR A 210 -1.08 -19.28 0.71
CA TYR A 210 -1.74 -20.45 1.30
C TYR A 210 -1.31 -20.82 2.73
N ALA A 211 -0.42 -20.05 3.35
CA ALA A 211 -0.13 -20.18 4.77
C ALA A 211 -1.33 -19.77 5.62
N THR A 212 -1.44 -20.37 6.81
CA THR A 212 -2.57 -20.14 7.72
C THR A 212 -2.27 -18.97 8.65
N VAL A 213 -3.16 -17.98 8.66
CA VAL A 213 -3.20 -16.92 9.66
C VAL A 213 -4.43 -17.11 10.52
N THR A 214 -4.26 -17.08 11.83
CA THR A 214 -5.37 -17.08 12.79
C THR A 214 -5.38 -15.74 13.51
N ARG A 215 -6.50 -15.02 13.35
CA ARG A 215 -6.80 -13.78 14.08
C ARG A 215 -7.74 -14.09 15.23
N THR A 216 -7.30 -13.80 16.44
CA THR A 216 -8.09 -13.99 17.65
C THR A 216 -8.37 -12.63 18.27
N SER A 217 -9.62 -12.38 18.64
CA SER A 217 -10.03 -11.18 19.38
C SER A 217 -10.61 -11.60 20.73
N CYS A 218 -10.20 -10.94 21.80
CA CYS A 218 -10.57 -11.30 23.17
C CYS A 218 -10.94 -10.06 23.98
N ASP A 219 -11.86 -10.24 24.91
CA ASP A 219 -12.15 -9.21 25.92
C ASP A 219 -11.11 -9.31 27.05
N GLY A 220 -10.44 -8.19 27.34
CA GLY A 220 -9.55 -8.03 28.48
C GLY A 220 -8.10 -8.50 28.30
N SER A 221 -7.83 -9.65 27.68
CA SER A 221 -6.46 -10.04 27.25
C SER A 221 -6.51 -11.23 26.29
N CYS A 222 -5.47 -11.43 25.47
CA CYS A 222 -5.40 -12.59 24.57
C CYS A 222 -5.38 -13.95 25.29
N ASN A 223 -5.08 -13.97 26.60
CA ASN A 223 -5.03 -15.16 27.43
C ASN A 223 -6.27 -15.32 28.35
N SER A 224 -7.28 -14.46 28.24
CA SER A 224 -8.40 -14.43 29.19
C SER A 224 -9.34 -15.64 29.08
N GLY A 225 -9.19 -16.49 28.06
CA GLY A 225 -10.12 -17.58 27.74
C GLY A 225 -11.49 -17.10 27.23
N ALA A 226 -11.76 -15.79 27.28
CA ALA A 226 -12.95 -15.13 26.77
C ALA A 226 -12.68 -14.52 25.38
N CYS A 227 -12.25 -15.37 24.45
CA CYS A 227 -11.97 -14.97 23.08
C CYS A 227 -13.14 -15.34 22.17
N VAL A 228 -13.45 -14.48 21.20
CA VAL A 228 -14.35 -14.89 20.11
C VAL A 228 -13.70 -16.01 19.31
N THR A 229 -14.53 -16.86 18.69
CA THR A 229 -14.06 -17.92 17.79
C THR A 229 -13.05 -17.34 16.80
N PRO A 230 -11.80 -17.82 16.75
CA PRO A 230 -10.77 -17.21 15.90
C PRO A 230 -11.17 -17.21 14.42
N ALA A 231 -10.89 -16.12 13.72
CA ALA A 231 -10.99 -16.07 12.27
C ALA A 231 -9.74 -16.71 11.66
N VAL A 232 -9.92 -17.73 10.82
CA VAL A 232 -8.83 -18.44 10.16
C VAL A 232 -8.81 -18.07 8.69
N PHE A 233 -7.67 -17.59 8.22
CA PHE A 233 -7.45 -17.18 6.85
C PHE A 233 -6.39 -18.07 6.20
N SER A 234 -6.61 -18.40 4.93
CA SER A 234 -5.53 -18.86 4.06
C SER A 234 -5.01 -17.65 3.29
N THR A 235 -3.72 -17.36 3.42
CA THR A 235 -3.11 -16.15 2.84
C THR A 235 -3.31 -16.10 1.32
N GLY A 236 -3.74 -14.94 0.84
CA GLY A 236 -4.09 -14.73 -0.57
C GLY A 236 -5.42 -15.34 -1.02
N VAL A 237 -6.24 -15.87 -0.10
CA VAL A 237 -7.57 -16.41 -0.38
C VAL A 237 -8.64 -15.50 0.20
N CYS A 238 -9.63 -15.15 -0.62
CA CYS A 238 -10.81 -14.41 -0.18
C CYS A 238 -11.65 -15.23 0.80
N THR A 239 -11.86 -14.71 2.00
CA THR A 239 -12.54 -15.42 3.10
C THR A 239 -13.63 -14.54 3.70
N ALA A 240 -14.84 -15.07 3.84
CA ALA A 240 -15.92 -14.36 4.52
C ALA A 240 -15.61 -14.23 6.03
N THR A 241 -15.83 -13.05 6.61
CA THR A 241 -15.59 -12.80 8.04
C THR A 241 -16.50 -11.70 8.56
N SER A 242 -16.83 -11.77 9.85
CA SER A 242 -17.54 -10.71 10.58
C SER A 242 -16.67 -9.99 11.61
N GLN A 243 -15.39 -10.37 11.73
CA GLN A 243 -14.47 -9.80 12.73
C GLN A 243 -13.75 -8.52 12.26
N LEU A 244 -13.92 -8.17 10.99
CA LEU A 244 -13.29 -7.03 10.34
C LEU A 244 -14.38 -6.16 9.70
N SER A 245 -14.02 -4.94 9.32
CA SER A 245 -14.97 -3.95 8.82
C SER A 245 -15.65 -4.27 7.48
N GLY A 246 -15.40 -5.43 6.85
CA GLY A 246 -16.07 -5.86 5.63
C GLY A 246 -16.45 -7.34 5.64
N GLU A 247 -17.30 -7.74 4.67
CA GLU A 247 -17.88 -9.08 4.62
C GLU A 247 -16.89 -10.14 4.12
N PHE A 248 -15.98 -9.74 3.22
CA PHE A 248 -14.98 -10.62 2.62
C PHE A 248 -13.60 -10.03 2.75
N THR A 249 -12.61 -10.81 3.18
CA THR A 249 -11.27 -10.33 3.46
C THR A 249 -10.20 -11.25 2.87
N ILE A 250 -9.13 -10.66 2.34
CA ILE A 250 -7.88 -11.34 2.03
C ILE A 250 -6.84 -10.97 3.10
N ALA A 251 -6.20 -11.98 3.68
CA ALA A 251 -5.07 -11.79 4.58
C ALA A 251 -3.74 -12.01 3.85
N TRP A 252 -2.75 -11.17 4.13
CA TRP A 252 -1.37 -11.30 3.66
C TRP A 252 -0.42 -11.24 4.84
N ALA A 253 0.33 -12.32 5.08
CA ALA A 253 1.28 -12.39 6.16
C ALA A 253 2.66 -11.89 5.71
N PHE A 254 3.19 -10.92 6.44
CA PHE A 254 4.56 -10.43 6.37
C PHE A 254 5.32 -10.86 7.63
N PRO A 255 6.66 -10.73 7.68
CA PRO A 255 7.44 -11.20 8.81
C PRO A 255 7.02 -10.66 10.18
N THR A 256 6.52 -9.42 10.25
CA THR A 256 6.22 -8.73 11.52
C THR A 256 4.75 -8.31 11.66
N TYR A 257 3.94 -8.41 10.61
CA TYR A 257 2.53 -8.02 10.64
C TYR A 257 1.71 -8.78 9.60
N VAL A 258 0.39 -8.76 9.77
CA VAL A 258 -0.58 -9.25 8.77
C VAL A 258 -1.34 -8.06 8.22
N VAL A 259 -1.51 -8.01 6.90
CA VAL A 259 -2.40 -7.06 6.23
C VAL A 259 -3.73 -7.74 5.94
N TYR A 260 -4.82 -7.11 6.37
CA TYR A 260 -6.18 -7.51 6.06
C TYR A 260 -6.80 -6.50 5.12
N ILE A 261 -7.21 -6.96 3.93
CA ILE A 261 -7.88 -6.14 2.93
C ILE A 261 -9.30 -6.64 2.79
N SER A 262 -10.27 -5.81 3.18
CA SER A 262 -11.68 -6.16 3.19
C SER A 262 -12.44 -5.53 2.03
N TYR A 263 -13.45 -6.24 1.57
CA TYR A 263 -14.29 -5.95 0.42
C TYR A 263 -15.76 -6.24 0.78
N LEU A 264 -16.66 -5.63 0.01
CA LEU A 264 -18.09 -5.93 0.05
C LEU A 264 -18.48 -7.07 -0.90
N ASP A 265 -17.59 -7.47 -1.82
CA ASP A 265 -17.87 -8.49 -2.83
C ASP A 265 -17.31 -9.86 -2.43
N VAL A 266 -18.10 -10.92 -2.68
CA VAL A 266 -17.77 -12.33 -2.38
C VAL A 266 -16.49 -12.83 -3.03
N SER A 267 -16.07 -12.21 -4.13
CA SER A 267 -14.86 -12.55 -4.86
C SER A 267 -13.64 -11.74 -4.42
N CYS A 268 -13.81 -10.86 -3.41
CA CYS A 268 -12.82 -9.86 -3.00
C CYS A 268 -12.34 -9.02 -4.18
N GLN A 269 -13.25 -8.68 -5.10
CA GLN A 269 -12.98 -7.81 -6.22
C GLN A 269 -13.63 -6.44 -6.02
N GLY A 270 -13.15 -5.44 -6.77
CA GLY A 270 -13.71 -4.10 -6.75
C GLY A 270 -13.10 -3.18 -5.70
N THR A 271 -13.91 -2.29 -5.12
CA THR A 271 -13.46 -1.24 -4.22
C THR A 271 -13.09 -1.84 -2.86
N VAL A 272 -11.85 -1.58 -2.42
CA VAL A 272 -11.40 -1.89 -1.06
C VAL A 272 -12.23 -1.08 -0.06
N GLN A 273 -12.86 -1.77 0.88
CA GLN A 273 -13.64 -1.14 1.94
C GLN A 273 -12.74 -0.68 3.10
N SER A 274 -11.80 -1.54 3.50
CA SER A 274 -10.80 -1.25 4.52
C SER A 274 -9.51 -2.02 4.25
N SER A 275 -8.38 -1.44 4.62
CA SER A 275 -7.08 -2.11 4.58
C SER A 275 -6.37 -1.78 5.88
N ILE A 276 -6.16 -2.79 6.72
CA ILE A 276 -5.50 -2.62 8.02
C ILE A 276 -4.27 -3.50 8.12
N ALA A 277 -3.25 -3.04 8.85
CA ALA A 277 -2.16 -3.89 9.32
C ALA A 277 -2.23 -4.09 10.82
N GLU A 278 -2.01 -5.32 11.23
CA GLU A 278 -1.98 -5.72 12.62
C GLU A 278 -0.68 -6.46 12.92
N PRO A 279 -0.04 -6.23 14.08
CA PRO A 279 1.16 -6.95 14.49
C PRO A 279 0.98 -8.48 14.46
N LEU A 280 2.05 -9.20 14.12
CA LEU A 280 2.10 -10.65 14.11
C LEU A 280 2.87 -11.18 15.32
N GLY A 281 2.34 -12.21 15.99
CA GLY A 281 2.99 -12.89 17.11
C GLY A 281 3.00 -12.12 18.42
N VAL A 282 2.25 -11.02 18.51
CA VAL A 282 2.09 -10.24 19.74
C VAL A 282 0.61 -9.93 19.97
N CYS A 283 0.22 -9.92 21.24
CA CYS A 283 -1.08 -9.45 21.68
C CYS A 283 -1.05 -7.91 21.76
N PHE A 284 -1.99 -7.24 21.12
CA PHE A 284 -2.11 -5.78 21.12
C PHE A 284 -3.57 -5.36 21.30
N THR A 285 -3.80 -4.13 21.73
CA THR A 285 -5.13 -3.56 21.91
C THR A 285 -5.58 -2.87 20.62
N SER A 286 -6.81 -3.13 20.19
CA SER A 286 -7.33 -2.62 18.91
C SER A 286 -8.59 -1.78 19.11
N GLY A 287 -8.54 -0.52 18.71
CA GLY A 287 -9.69 0.39 18.60
C GLY A 287 -10.23 0.90 19.93
N SER A 288 -10.66 -0.01 20.81
CA SER A 288 -11.12 0.30 22.18
C SER A 288 -10.18 -0.31 23.22
N SER A 289 -10.07 0.30 24.40
CA SER A 289 -9.13 -0.10 25.46
C SER A 289 -9.30 -1.53 26.00
N ASN A 290 -10.39 -2.22 25.63
CA ASN A 290 -10.78 -3.49 26.22
C ASN A 290 -10.75 -4.67 25.25
N THR A 291 -10.52 -4.43 23.96
CA THR A 291 -10.45 -5.49 22.94
C THR A 291 -8.99 -5.74 22.59
N TYR A 292 -8.57 -6.99 22.78
CA TYR A 292 -7.21 -7.45 22.53
C TYR A 292 -7.22 -8.37 21.32
N VAL A 293 -6.29 -8.14 20.40
CA VAL A 293 -6.14 -8.91 19.17
C VAL A 293 -4.77 -9.57 19.17
N GLU A 294 -4.72 -10.83 18.73
CA GLU A 294 -3.49 -11.55 18.47
C GLU A 294 -3.59 -12.25 17.11
N ASN A 295 -2.54 -12.07 16.32
CA ASN A 295 -2.38 -12.76 15.05
C ASN A 295 -1.29 -13.80 15.18
N THR A 296 -1.62 -15.05 14.85
CA THR A 296 -0.67 -16.15 14.79
C THR A 296 -0.53 -16.64 13.36
N PHE A 297 0.68 -17.06 13.01
CA PHE A 297 1.03 -17.53 11.67
C PHE A 297 1.58 -18.94 11.77
N ALA A 298 1.00 -19.86 11.01
CA ALA A 298 1.55 -21.19 10.80
C ALA A 298 1.94 -21.31 9.33
N SER A 299 3.24 -21.48 9.08
CA SER A 299 3.73 -21.83 7.75
C SER A 299 3.15 -23.20 7.36
N ALA A 300 2.60 -23.28 6.15
CA ALA A 300 2.11 -24.54 5.57
C ALA A 300 3.24 -25.56 5.38
#